data_AF-A0A6A6T6F4-F1
#
_entry.id   AF-A0A6A6T6F4-F1
#
_cell.length_a   1.000
_cell.length_b   1.000
_cell.length_c   1.000
_cell.angle_alpha   90.00
_cell.angle_beta   90.00
_cell.angle_gamma   90.00
#
_symmetry.space_group_name_H-M   'P 1'
#
loop_
_entity.id
_entity.type
_entity.pdbx_description
1 polymer ?
#
loop_
_entity_poly.entity_id
_entity_poly.type
_entity_poly.pdbx_seq_one_letter_code
_entity_poly.pdbx_strand_id
1 'polypeptide(L)'
;MADTATDTKPTKFQIPTVTIVPDSDLTILVLGPKDNNGKRTSTAFKVKSDVLKEKSQHFRSNIKFNKTGGFNHIRLEDDEIKAMRICFKLLHSTDEEEAIPEVVIRNITIAEIWGLVVACDKCFFDDELEPPLISLFEKWYDANVDMTKMHEDYARQLALPCVFFDHAEGFAAITKWLAYNCDGHISEKRPINLKWKHMHLCPPDFVGPMNQARGRLKTVLHNGIWTAVGALLKKRDCDCGQLEPIRSRRHFPKTSLNGIMGWLDIFNTSVSQVGCSGCDVNWTQEVVQAKRVTSRYFDGLCLDCMNKSRPKRKDTDEDYWQYLNSVDGRWDSNCRIRHGEPTWYSSWCGRDEHRQRLMKNHRIEQGIRRGHSGGDSD
;
A
#
# COMPACT_ATOMS: atom_id res chain seq x y z
N MET A 1 35.35 -65.55 -1.03
CA MET A 1 35.19 -64.28 -1.76
C MET A 1 34.60 -63.29 -0.77
N ALA A 2 35.43 -62.40 -0.25
CA ALA A 2 35.04 -61.39 0.72
C ALA A 2 34.82 -60.08 -0.04
N ASP A 3 33.57 -59.61 -0.06
CA ASP A 3 33.21 -58.31 -0.63
C ASP A 3 33.61 -57.21 0.34
N THR A 4 34.61 -56.43 -0.08
CA THR A 4 35.04 -55.21 0.56
C THR A 4 34.01 -54.11 0.30
N ALA A 5 33.18 -53.82 1.29
CA ALA A 5 32.37 -52.61 1.33
C ALA A 5 33.29 -51.38 1.43
N THR A 6 33.35 -50.59 0.36
CA THR A 6 34.02 -49.29 0.34
C THR A 6 33.19 -48.28 1.13
N ASP A 7 33.70 -47.91 2.29
CA ASP A 7 33.24 -46.83 3.16
C ASP A 7 33.47 -45.46 2.49
N THR A 8 32.49 -44.99 1.72
CA THR A 8 32.47 -43.61 1.23
C THR A 8 32.10 -42.66 2.37
N LYS A 9 33.12 -42.04 2.97
CA LYS A 9 32.98 -40.94 3.93
C LYS A 9 32.05 -39.84 3.39
N PRO A 10 31.13 -39.30 4.19
CA PRO A 10 30.25 -38.21 3.77
C PRO A 10 31.08 -36.95 3.50
N THR A 11 30.97 -36.46 2.26
CA THR A 11 31.57 -35.20 1.80
C THR A 11 31.08 -34.06 2.70
N LYS A 12 32.00 -33.42 3.44
CA LYS A 12 31.68 -32.25 4.28
C LYS A 12 31.00 -31.19 3.42
N PHE A 13 29.73 -30.91 3.67
CA PHE A 13 28.97 -29.87 2.99
C PHE A 13 29.64 -28.51 3.27
N GLN A 14 30.28 -27.90 2.26
CA GLN A 14 30.84 -26.56 2.39
C GLN A 14 29.69 -25.55 2.36
N ILE A 15 29.60 -24.73 3.40
CA ILE A 15 28.63 -23.63 3.46
C ILE A 15 29.16 -22.48 2.59
N PRO A 16 28.38 -22.01 1.59
CA PRO A 16 28.74 -20.83 0.81
C PRO A 16 29.08 -19.64 1.70
N THR A 17 30.21 -18.99 1.43
CA THR A 17 30.67 -17.82 2.20
C THR A 17 30.67 -16.59 1.31
N VAL A 18 30.05 -15.52 1.76
CA VAL A 18 29.98 -14.22 1.08
C VAL A 18 30.68 -13.19 1.94
N THR A 19 31.73 -12.57 1.40
CA THR A 19 32.41 -11.45 2.05
C THR A 19 31.69 -10.15 1.70
N ILE A 20 31.14 -9.46 2.71
CA ILE A 20 30.50 -8.15 2.52
C ILE A 20 31.54 -7.04 2.53
N VAL A 21 32.52 -7.12 3.43
CA VAL A 21 33.67 -6.21 3.51
C VAL A 21 34.97 -6.99 3.71
N PRO A 22 36.10 -6.56 3.09
CA PRO A 22 37.38 -7.29 3.19
C PRO A 22 37.94 -7.41 4.62
N ASP A 23 37.72 -6.41 5.47
CA ASP A 23 38.23 -6.31 6.85
C ASP A 23 37.27 -6.88 7.91
N SER A 24 36.42 -7.83 7.51
CA SER A 24 35.41 -8.45 8.37
C SER A 24 36.00 -9.13 9.62
N ASP A 25 35.38 -8.90 10.79
CA ASP A 25 35.75 -9.49 12.09
C ASP A 25 34.64 -10.44 12.65
N LEU A 26 33.49 -10.53 11.98
CA LEU A 26 32.34 -11.32 12.40
C LEU A 26 31.78 -12.16 11.25
N THR A 27 31.39 -13.40 11.55
CA THR A 27 30.67 -14.27 10.61
C THR A 27 29.23 -14.48 11.07
N ILE A 28 28.26 -14.17 10.19
CA ILE A 28 26.84 -14.43 10.42
C ILE A 28 26.39 -15.58 9.54
N LEU A 29 25.97 -16.68 10.15
CA LEU A 29 25.36 -17.81 9.47
C LEU A 29 23.86 -17.55 9.33
N VAL A 30 23.39 -17.33 8.11
CA VAL A 30 21.96 -17.21 7.80
C VAL A 30 21.44 -18.55 7.29
N LEU A 31 20.40 -19.05 7.94
CA LEU A 31 19.68 -20.25 7.55
C LEU A 31 18.35 -19.85 6.94
N GLY A 32 18.19 -20.17 5.65
CA GLY A 32 16.93 -19.98 4.93
C GLY A 32 15.78 -20.81 5.51
N PRO A 33 14.54 -20.47 5.13
CA PRO A 33 13.37 -21.26 5.50
C PRO A 33 13.51 -22.70 5.00
N LYS A 34 12.86 -23.63 5.70
CA LYS A 34 12.79 -25.02 5.26
C LYS A 34 11.99 -25.12 3.96
N ASP A 35 12.55 -25.80 2.97
CA ASP A 35 11.80 -26.21 1.78
C ASP A 35 10.77 -27.31 2.11
N ASN A 36 10.01 -27.73 1.09
CA ASN A 36 8.99 -28.78 1.24
C ASN A 36 9.57 -30.13 1.71
N ASN A 37 10.88 -30.33 1.57
CA ASN A 37 11.61 -31.53 2.00
C ASN A 37 12.27 -31.34 3.38
N GLY A 38 12.03 -30.21 4.05
CA GLY A 38 12.62 -29.88 5.35
C GLY A 38 14.08 -29.42 5.28
N LYS A 39 14.66 -29.27 4.08
CA LYS A 39 16.04 -28.84 3.87
C LYS A 39 16.14 -27.33 3.92
N ARG A 40 17.22 -26.82 4.54
CA ARG A 40 17.53 -25.38 4.59
C ARG A 40 18.70 -25.06 3.67
N THR A 41 18.61 -23.94 2.99
CA THR A 41 19.78 -23.27 2.42
C THR A 41 20.52 -22.54 3.53
N SER A 42 21.84 -22.45 3.44
CA SER A 42 22.65 -21.73 4.41
C SER A 42 23.74 -20.94 3.71
N THR A 43 24.02 -19.74 4.23
CA THR A 43 25.11 -18.89 3.74
C THR A 43 25.77 -18.20 4.92
N ALA A 44 27.10 -18.20 4.95
CA ALA A 44 27.89 -17.45 5.91
C ALA A 44 28.25 -16.08 5.33
N PHE A 45 27.94 -15.01 6.04
CA PHE A 45 28.28 -13.65 5.67
C PHE A 45 29.41 -13.14 6.56
N LYS A 46 30.50 -12.67 5.94
CA LYS A 46 31.57 -11.99 6.66
C LYS A 46 31.34 -10.49 6.66
N VAL A 47 31.18 -9.92 7.84
CA VAL A 47 30.72 -8.55 8.11
C VAL A 47 31.58 -7.89 9.20
N LYS A 48 31.42 -6.57 9.38
CA LYS A 48 32.08 -5.81 10.44
C LYS A 48 31.14 -5.64 11.64
N SER A 49 31.57 -6.16 12.79
CA SER A 49 30.78 -6.23 14.01
C SER A 49 30.43 -4.85 14.56
N ASP A 50 31.33 -3.88 14.41
CA ASP A 50 31.12 -2.52 14.90
C ASP A 50 30.04 -1.79 14.10
N VAL A 51 30.02 -1.92 12.77
CA VAL A 51 28.95 -1.37 11.91
C VAL A 51 27.59 -1.93 12.33
N LEU A 52 27.49 -3.24 12.58
CA LEU A 52 26.23 -3.86 12.99
C LEU A 52 25.80 -3.45 14.41
N LYS A 53 26.73 -3.25 15.34
CA LYS A 53 26.40 -2.73 16.68
C LYS A 53 25.92 -1.30 16.62
N GLU A 54 26.53 -0.50 15.75
CA GLU A 54 26.18 0.91 15.57
C GLU A 54 24.78 1.02 14.96
N LYS A 55 24.46 0.25 13.93
CA LYS A 55 23.27 0.42 13.09
C LYS A 55 22.10 -0.54 13.37
N SER A 56 22.18 -1.40 14.38
CA SER A 56 21.10 -2.34 14.73
C SER A 56 21.08 -2.66 16.20
N GLN A 57 19.96 -2.36 16.88
CA GLN A 57 19.76 -2.75 18.26
C GLN A 57 19.77 -4.29 18.45
N HIS A 58 19.26 -5.04 17.47
CA HIS A 58 19.26 -6.50 17.48
C HIS A 58 20.69 -7.06 17.52
N PHE A 59 21.55 -6.61 16.60
CA PHE A 59 22.93 -7.09 16.56
C PHE A 59 23.77 -6.52 17.72
N ARG A 60 23.53 -5.28 18.13
CA ARG A 60 24.13 -4.68 19.33
C ARG A 60 23.91 -5.56 20.56
N SER A 61 22.70 -6.09 20.72
CA SER A 61 22.35 -6.97 21.85
C SER A 61 23.00 -8.35 21.69
N ASN A 62 22.80 -9.02 20.54
CA ASN A 62 23.34 -10.37 20.30
C ASN A 62 24.87 -10.45 20.38
N ILE A 63 25.58 -9.45 19.85
CA ILE A 63 27.05 -9.45 19.88
C ILE A 63 27.57 -9.27 21.32
N LYS A 64 26.90 -8.44 22.15
CA LYS A 64 27.27 -8.30 23.56
C LYS A 64 27.13 -9.63 24.31
N PHE A 65 26.04 -10.36 24.09
CA PHE A 65 25.83 -11.68 24.72
C PHE A 65 26.82 -12.76 24.23
N ASN A 66 27.19 -12.74 22.95
CA ASN A 66 28.12 -13.74 22.40
C ASN A 66 29.58 -13.52 22.82
N LYS A 67 30.00 -12.28 23.09
CA LYS A 67 31.34 -12.01 23.63
C LYS A 67 31.56 -12.65 25.00
N THR A 68 30.51 -12.76 25.82
CA THR A 68 30.55 -13.47 27.11
C THR A 68 30.66 -14.99 26.96
N GLY A 69 30.29 -15.54 25.80
CA GLY A 69 30.32 -16.98 25.49
C GLY A 69 31.48 -17.45 24.62
N GLY A 70 32.36 -16.56 24.15
CA GLY A 70 33.55 -16.91 23.36
C GLY A 70 33.30 -17.27 21.88
N PHE A 71 32.12 -16.98 21.32
CA PHE A 71 31.78 -17.31 19.93
C PHE A 71 31.83 -16.08 19.01
N ASN A 72 32.63 -16.16 17.94
CA ASN A 72 32.69 -15.15 16.86
C ASN A 72 31.66 -15.40 15.74
N HIS A 73 30.55 -16.08 16.04
CA HIS A 73 29.50 -16.33 15.05
C HIS A 73 28.11 -16.01 15.59
N ILE A 74 27.27 -15.44 14.73
CA ILE A 74 25.83 -15.26 14.97
C ILE A 74 25.08 -16.16 14.02
N ARG A 75 24.00 -16.78 14.49
CA ARG A 75 23.13 -17.63 13.68
C ARG A 75 21.76 -16.99 13.59
N LEU A 76 21.31 -16.77 12.35
CA LEU A 76 19.99 -16.25 12.01
C LEU A 76 19.18 -17.38 11.37
N GLU A 77 17.96 -17.61 11.88
CA GLU A 77 17.12 -18.73 11.47
C GLU A 77 15.83 -18.28 10.79
N ASP A 78 15.50 -19.00 9.71
CA ASP A 78 14.30 -18.80 8.90
C ASP A 78 14.23 -17.41 8.25
N ASP A 79 15.41 -16.90 7.83
CA ASP A 79 15.56 -15.60 7.17
C ASP A 79 15.85 -15.74 5.67
N GLU A 80 15.32 -14.83 4.87
CA GLU A 80 15.57 -14.84 3.43
C GLU A 80 17.02 -14.41 3.13
N ILE A 81 17.83 -15.34 2.63
CA ILE A 81 19.29 -15.16 2.47
C ILE A 81 19.62 -13.95 1.60
N LYS A 82 18.85 -13.74 0.53
CA LYS A 82 19.06 -12.60 -0.39
C LYS A 82 18.70 -11.27 0.27
N ALA A 83 17.61 -11.22 1.04
CA ALA A 83 17.23 -10.04 1.81
C ALA A 83 18.32 -9.65 2.81
N MET A 84 18.81 -10.62 3.61
CA MET A 84 19.90 -10.38 4.55
C MET A 84 21.18 -9.89 3.85
N ARG A 85 21.51 -10.46 2.68
CA ARG A 85 22.65 -9.99 1.88
C ARG A 85 22.50 -8.52 1.49
N ILE A 86 21.32 -8.11 1.03
CA ILE A 86 21.04 -6.71 0.66
C ILE A 86 21.17 -5.81 1.88
N CYS A 87 20.53 -6.15 3.00
CA CYS A 87 20.64 -5.37 4.25
C CYS A 87 22.10 -5.23 4.70
N PHE A 88 22.88 -6.32 4.70
CA PHE A 88 24.29 -6.24 5.09
C PHE A 88 25.12 -5.38 4.16
N LYS A 89 24.90 -5.46 2.84
CA LYS A 89 25.57 -4.58 1.89
C LYS A 89 25.25 -3.12 2.16
N LEU A 90 23.97 -2.76 2.23
CA LEU A 90 23.54 -1.39 2.48
C LEU A 90 24.10 -0.83 3.79
N LEU A 91 24.12 -1.63 4.88
CA LEU A 91 24.67 -1.19 6.16
C LEU A 91 26.18 -0.87 6.11
N HIS A 92 26.93 -1.59 5.28
CA HIS A 92 28.38 -1.48 5.19
C HIS A 92 28.86 -0.59 4.05
N SER A 93 27.96 -0.15 3.18
CA SER A 93 28.29 0.75 2.09
C SER A 93 28.45 2.19 2.58
N THR A 94 29.45 2.88 2.03
CA THR A 94 29.62 4.33 2.15
C THR A 94 28.97 5.09 0.97
N ASP A 95 28.66 4.37 -0.11
CA ASP A 95 27.96 4.85 -1.30
C ASP A 95 26.82 3.88 -1.66
N GLU A 96 25.60 4.40 -1.74
CA GLU A 96 24.40 3.61 -2.05
C GLU A 96 24.40 3.07 -3.49
N GLU A 97 24.93 3.84 -4.45
CA GLU A 97 24.93 3.46 -5.86
C GLU A 97 25.91 2.32 -6.15
N GLU A 98 26.99 2.25 -5.37
CA GLU A 98 27.95 1.15 -5.45
C GLU A 98 27.47 -0.11 -4.68
N ALA A 99 26.58 0.06 -3.69
CA ALA A 99 26.13 -1.02 -2.80
C ALA A 99 25.41 -2.15 -3.55
N ILE A 100 24.41 -1.77 -4.35
CA ILE A 100 23.52 -2.69 -5.07
C ILE A 100 23.39 -2.23 -6.53
N PRO A 101 24.09 -2.90 -7.47
CA PRO A 101 24.02 -2.53 -8.89
C PRO A 101 22.60 -2.59 -9.44
N GLU A 102 22.25 -1.70 -10.39
CA GLU A 102 20.92 -1.64 -11.00
C GLU A 102 20.44 -2.99 -11.54
N VAL A 103 21.32 -3.76 -12.19
CA VAL A 103 20.99 -5.09 -12.71
C VAL A 103 20.54 -6.05 -11.61
N VAL A 104 21.06 -5.90 -10.38
CA VAL A 104 20.60 -6.67 -9.24
C VAL A 104 19.23 -6.19 -8.81
N ILE A 105 19.01 -4.87 -8.70
CA ILE A 105 17.72 -4.27 -8.34
C ILE A 105 16.61 -4.76 -9.27
N ARG A 106 16.82 -4.72 -10.60
CA ARG A 106 15.83 -5.18 -11.60
C ARG A 106 15.47 -6.66 -11.50
N ASN A 107 16.33 -7.47 -10.88
CA ASN A 107 16.11 -8.91 -10.74
C ASN A 107 15.54 -9.30 -9.37
N ILE A 108 15.30 -8.32 -8.48
CA ILE A 108 14.61 -8.57 -7.21
C ILE A 108 13.14 -8.83 -7.51
N THR A 109 12.64 -9.96 -7.02
CA THR A 109 11.23 -10.35 -7.09
C THR A 109 10.44 -9.74 -5.94
N ILE A 110 9.11 -9.65 -6.08
CA ILE A 110 8.24 -9.19 -4.98
C ILE A 110 8.38 -10.07 -3.72
N ALA A 111 8.63 -11.37 -3.86
CA ALA A 111 8.86 -12.26 -2.72
C ALA A 111 10.13 -11.86 -1.94
N GLU A 112 11.18 -11.44 -2.64
CA GLU A 112 12.41 -10.95 -2.03
C GLU A 112 12.25 -9.56 -1.40
N ILE A 113 11.42 -8.68 -1.98
CA ILE A 113 11.00 -7.42 -1.33
C ILE A 113 10.29 -7.68 0.00
N TRP A 114 9.38 -8.65 0.03
CA TRP A 114 8.77 -9.06 1.30
C TRP A 114 9.80 -9.67 2.25
N GLY A 115 10.80 -10.40 1.74
CA GLY A 115 11.94 -10.86 2.53
C GLY A 115 12.70 -9.70 3.20
N LEU A 116 12.87 -8.57 2.51
CA LEU A 116 13.46 -7.35 3.08
C LEU A 116 12.60 -6.76 4.19
N VAL A 117 11.28 -6.65 3.98
CA VAL A 117 10.35 -6.19 5.02
C VAL A 117 10.49 -7.03 6.29
N VAL A 118 10.52 -8.36 6.14
CA VAL A 118 10.66 -9.29 7.28
C VAL A 118 12.02 -9.17 7.95
N ALA A 119 13.11 -9.11 7.17
CA ALA A 119 14.46 -8.97 7.69
C ALA A 119 14.61 -7.69 8.51
N CYS A 120 14.11 -6.57 8.00
CA CYS A 120 14.17 -5.29 8.71
C CYS A 120 13.26 -5.26 9.95
N ASP A 121 12.04 -5.80 9.87
CA ASP A 121 11.15 -5.96 11.04
C ASP A 121 11.79 -6.81 12.14
N LYS A 122 12.53 -7.86 11.77
CA LYS A 122 13.17 -8.77 12.74
C LYS A 122 14.46 -8.21 13.32
N CYS A 123 15.32 -7.65 12.48
CA CYS A 123 16.64 -7.20 12.86
C CYS A 123 16.66 -5.76 13.40
N PHE A 124 15.53 -5.06 13.37
CA PHE A 124 15.36 -3.73 13.97
C PHE A 124 16.57 -2.83 13.71
N PHE A 125 16.81 -2.58 12.42
CA PHE A 125 17.85 -1.68 11.98
C PHE A 125 17.46 -0.26 12.39
N ASP A 126 18.45 0.51 12.85
CA ASP A 126 18.24 1.90 13.29
C ASP A 126 17.89 2.78 12.06
N ASP A 127 17.34 3.97 12.28
CA ASP A 127 16.80 4.89 11.25
C ASP A 127 17.81 5.22 10.11
N GLU A 128 19.11 4.98 10.30
CA GLU A 128 20.13 5.16 9.25
C GLU A 128 19.99 4.21 8.05
N LEU A 129 19.37 3.03 8.23
CA LEU A 129 19.13 2.12 7.10
C LEU A 129 17.88 2.52 6.29
N GLU A 130 17.04 3.41 6.83
CA GLU A 130 15.79 3.80 6.20
C GLU A 130 16.02 4.52 4.84
N PRO A 131 16.87 5.56 4.71
CA PRO A 131 17.05 6.23 3.41
C PRO A 131 17.58 5.33 2.28
N PRO A 132 18.63 4.51 2.48
CA PRO A 132 19.09 3.57 1.44
C PRO A 132 18.05 2.53 1.04
N LEU A 133 17.20 2.09 1.98
CA LEU A 133 16.13 1.13 1.69
C LEU A 133 14.99 1.78 0.89
N ILE A 134 14.62 3.02 1.22
CA ILE A 134 13.64 3.81 0.44
C ILE A 134 14.17 3.98 -0.99
N SER A 135 15.40 4.47 -1.14
CA SER A 135 16.08 4.65 -2.44
C SER A 135 16.13 3.36 -3.27
N LEU A 136 16.47 2.23 -2.64
CA LEU A 136 16.45 0.92 -3.31
C LEU A 136 15.04 0.52 -3.76
N PHE A 137 14.03 0.71 -2.91
CA PHE A 137 12.66 0.34 -3.23
C PHE A 137 12.07 1.21 -4.33
N GLU A 138 12.36 2.51 -4.35
CA GLU A 138 11.94 3.43 -5.42
C GLU A 138 12.50 2.98 -6.78
N LYS A 139 13.83 2.76 -6.85
CA LYS A 139 14.49 2.24 -8.06
C LYS A 139 13.92 0.88 -8.48
N TRP A 140 13.61 0.02 -7.51
CA TRP A 140 12.98 -1.27 -7.77
C TRP A 140 11.56 -1.11 -8.33
N TYR A 141 10.76 -0.24 -7.72
CA TYR A 141 9.38 0.01 -8.08
C TYR A 141 9.28 0.51 -9.53
N ASP A 142 10.07 1.52 -9.87
CA ASP A 142 10.10 2.12 -11.20
C ASP A 142 10.51 1.11 -12.28
N ALA A 143 11.41 0.18 -11.95
CA ALA A 143 11.88 -0.82 -12.91
C ALA A 143 10.95 -2.03 -13.06
N ASN A 144 10.15 -2.36 -12.04
CA ASN A 144 9.43 -3.64 -11.96
C ASN A 144 7.90 -3.51 -11.92
N VAL A 145 7.36 -2.32 -11.64
CA VAL A 145 5.93 -2.11 -11.47
C VAL A 145 5.34 -1.38 -12.67
N ASP A 146 4.69 -2.14 -13.55
CA ASP A 146 3.90 -1.59 -14.65
C ASP A 146 2.42 -1.53 -14.27
N MET A 147 1.93 -0.34 -13.94
CA MET A 147 0.53 -0.12 -13.56
C MET A 147 -0.48 -0.50 -14.65
N THR A 148 -0.06 -0.58 -15.92
CA THR A 148 -0.94 -0.98 -17.04
C THR A 148 -1.16 -2.49 -17.11
N LYS A 149 -0.23 -3.27 -16.57
CA LYS A 149 -0.29 -4.74 -16.47
C LYS A 149 -0.64 -5.23 -15.07
N MET A 150 -1.05 -4.32 -14.20
CA MET A 150 -1.39 -4.62 -12.81
C MET A 150 -2.54 -5.62 -12.74
N HIS A 151 -2.44 -6.56 -11.81
CA HIS A 151 -3.50 -7.50 -11.48
C HIS A 151 -3.70 -7.58 -9.96
N GLU A 152 -4.85 -8.12 -9.53
CA GLU A 152 -5.30 -8.03 -8.14
C GLU A 152 -4.28 -8.57 -7.14
N ASP A 153 -3.80 -9.78 -7.37
CA ASP A 153 -2.83 -10.43 -6.47
C ASP A 153 -1.52 -9.66 -6.30
N TYR A 154 -1.05 -9.00 -7.36
CA TYR A 154 0.18 -8.24 -7.32
C TYR A 154 -0.03 -6.90 -6.61
N ALA A 155 -1.13 -6.20 -6.91
CA ALA A 155 -1.51 -4.98 -6.21
C ALA A 155 -1.68 -5.21 -4.70
N ARG A 156 -2.32 -6.32 -4.31
CA ARG A 156 -2.50 -6.73 -2.89
C ARG A 156 -1.19 -7.09 -2.20
N GLN A 157 -0.16 -7.49 -2.95
CA GLN A 157 1.19 -7.76 -2.45
C GLN A 157 2.05 -6.49 -2.34
N LEU A 158 1.78 -5.46 -3.13
CA LEU A 158 2.62 -4.25 -3.18
C LEU A 158 2.23 -3.18 -2.15
N ALA A 159 0.96 -3.11 -1.75
CA ALA A 159 0.48 -2.05 -0.87
C ALA A 159 1.27 -1.95 0.43
N LEU A 160 1.54 -3.08 1.09
CA LEU A 160 2.31 -3.10 2.34
C LEU A 160 3.79 -2.70 2.13
N PRO A 161 4.55 -3.27 1.16
CA PRO A 161 5.87 -2.77 0.81
C PRO A 161 5.92 -1.26 0.59
N CYS A 162 4.97 -0.66 -0.15
CA CYS A 162 4.96 0.79 -0.35
C CYS A 162 4.80 1.57 0.95
N VAL A 163 4.04 1.07 1.93
CA VAL A 163 4.03 1.66 3.27
C VAL A 163 5.39 1.51 3.93
N PHE A 164 5.93 0.30 3.94
CA PHE A 164 7.13 -0.05 4.70
C PHE A 164 8.34 0.77 4.25
N PHE A 165 8.48 0.97 2.93
CA PHE A 165 9.55 1.78 2.32
C PHE A 165 9.12 3.23 2.07
N ASP A 166 8.10 3.73 2.77
CA ASP A 166 7.60 5.11 2.70
C ASP A 166 7.37 5.66 1.27
N HIS A 167 6.99 4.79 0.34
CA HIS A 167 6.79 5.14 -1.06
C HIS A 167 5.35 5.61 -1.32
N ALA A 168 5.10 6.88 -1.03
CA ALA A 168 3.76 7.48 -1.03
C ALA A 168 3.05 7.43 -2.40
N GLU A 169 3.78 7.65 -3.49
CA GLU A 169 3.22 7.70 -4.84
C GLU A 169 2.74 6.32 -5.29
N GLY A 170 3.61 5.30 -5.16
CA GLY A 170 3.22 3.92 -5.45
C GLY A 170 2.11 3.43 -4.54
N PHE A 171 2.12 3.78 -3.24
CA PHE A 171 1.04 3.41 -2.32
C PHE A 171 -0.32 3.95 -2.77
N ALA A 172 -0.37 5.24 -3.14
CA ALA A 172 -1.58 5.86 -3.64
C ALA A 172 -2.04 5.22 -4.96
N ALA A 173 -1.12 5.02 -5.90
CA ALA A 173 -1.41 4.39 -7.20
C ALA A 173 -2.00 2.99 -7.03
N ILE A 174 -1.41 2.15 -6.17
CA ILE A 174 -1.84 0.77 -5.90
C ILE A 174 -3.19 0.75 -5.21
N THR A 175 -3.37 1.54 -4.15
CA THR A 175 -4.64 1.55 -3.39
C THR A 175 -5.77 2.16 -4.21
N LYS A 176 -5.50 3.12 -5.10
CA LYS A 176 -6.43 3.58 -6.13
C LYS A 176 -6.77 2.41 -7.04
N TRP A 177 -5.78 1.75 -7.64
CA TRP A 177 -6.05 0.62 -8.54
C TRP A 177 -6.93 -0.46 -7.88
N LEU A 178 -6.64 -0.84 -6.63
CA LEU A 178 -7.42 -1.81 -5.86
C LEU A 178 -8.87 -1.34 -5.64
N ALA A 179 -9.09 -0.09 -5.24
CA ALA A 179 -10.43 0.42 -4.97
C ALA A 179 -11.35 0.39 -6.21
N TYR A 180 -10.79 0.57 -7.41
CA TYR A 180 -11.56 0.59 -8.66
C TYR A 180 -11.65 -0.78 -9.35
N ASN A 181 -10.63 -1.63 -9.25
CA ASN A 181 -10.51 -2.87 -10.03
C ASN A 181 -10.74 -4.16 -9.23
N CYS A 182 -10.59 -4.14 -7.90
CA CYS A 182 -10.73 -5.36 -7.11
C CYS A 182 -12.19 -5.83 -7.02
N ASP A 183 -12.38 -7.12 -7.29
CA ASP A 183 -13.63 -7.80 -7.01
C ASP A 183 -13.71 -8.17 -5.53
N GLY A 184 -14.93 -8.18 -4.97
CA GLY A 184 -15.16 -8.61 -3.60
C GLY A 184 -14.49 -7.73 -2.52
N HIS A 185 -13.97 -8.37 -1.47
CA HIS A 185 -13.35 -7.72 -0.33
C HIS A 185 -11.85 -7.59 -0.55
N ILE A 186 -11.34 -6.37 -0.48
CA ILE A 186 -9.92 -6.14 -0.66
C ILE A 186 -9.21 -6.55 0.63
N SER A 187 -8.11 -7.29 0.51
CA SER A 187 -7.29 -7.68 1.65
C SER A 187 -5.81 -7.67 1.27
N GLU A 188 -4.91 -7.63 2.24
CA GLU A 188 -3.50 -7.88 1.99
C GLU A 188 -3.30 -9.28 1.38
N LYS A 189 -2.33 -9.43 0.49
CA LYS A 189 -1.86 -10.74 0.03
C LYS A 189 -0.36 -10.83 0.23
N ARG A 190 0.10 -11.96 0.75
CA ARG A 190 1.52 -12.23 0.95
C ARG A 190 2.01 -13.21 -0.10
N PRO A 191 3.31 -13.19 -0.45
CA PRO A 191 3.92 -14.23 -1.26
C PRO A 191 3.68 -15.62 -0.67
N ILE A 192 3.57 -16.61 -1.55
CA ILE A 192 3.36 -18.02 -1.15
C ILE A 192 4.53 -18.47 -0.28
N ASN A 193 4.24 -19.21 0.80
CA ASN A 193 5.20 -19.73 1.79
C ASN A 193 5.83 -18.68 2.72
N LEU A 194 5.49 -17.39 2.62
CA LEU A 194 5.97 -16.40 3.57
C LEU A 194 5.22 -16.51 4.91
N LYS A 195 5.89 -17.10 5.90
CA LYS A 195 5.39 -17.18 7.28
C LYS A 195 5.97 -16.05 8.10
N TRP A 196 5.21 -14.97 8.24
CA TRP A 196 5.60 -13.83 9.04
C TRP A 196 4.48 -13.38 9.98
N LYS A 197 4.86 -13.08 11.22
CA LYS A 197 4.04 -12.38 12.19
C LYS A 197 4.76 -11.07 12.48
N HIS A 198 4.05 -9.95 12.32
CA HIS A 198 4.60 -8.64 12.62
C HIS A 198 5.21 -8.63 14.03
N MET A 199 6.49 -8.29 14.13
CA MET A 199 7.21 -8.22 15.40
C MET A 199 7.25 -6.81 15.95
N HIS A 200 7.68 -5.85 15.14
CA HIS A 200 7.88 -4.45 15.51
C HIS A 200 7.07 -3.50 14.64
N LEU A 201 6.73 -3.91 13.42
CA LEU A 201 5.83 -3.19 12.54
C LEU A 201 4.39 -3.32 13.04
N CYS A 202 3.75 -2.18 13.30
CA CYS A 202 2.30 -2.08 13.28
C CYS A 202 1.93 -1.43 11.93
N PRO A 203 1.88 -2.21 10.84
CA PRO A 203 1.57 -1.61 9.56
C PRO A 203 0.20 -0.95 9.64
N PRO A 204 -0.01 0.15 8.91
CA PRO A 204 -1.32 0.73 8.74
C PRO A 204 -2.29 -0.36 8.33
N ASP A 205 -3.37 -0.47 9.07
CA ASP A 205 -4.56 -1.13 8.55
C ASP A 205 -5.08 -0.25 7.41
N PHE A 206 -4.54 -0.49 6.20
CA PHE A 206 -5.02 0.13 4.97
C PHE A 206 -6.23 -0.63 4.42
N VAL A 207 -6.48 -1.86 4.90
CA VAL A 207 -7.54 -2.75 4.41
C VAL A 207 -8.91 -2.18 4.74
N GLY A 208 -9.14 -1.78 6.00
CA GLY A 208 -10.39 -1.15 6.42
C GLY A 208 -10.71 0.13 5.62
N PRO A 209 -9.84 1.15 5.66
CA PRO A 209 -9.92 2.37 4.85
C PRO A 209 -10.20 2.15 3.36
N MET A 210 -9.49 1.20 2.74
CA MET A 210 -9.62 0.94 1.31
C MET A 210 -10.97 0.29 0.95
N ASN A 211 -11.47 -0.63 1.78
CA ASN A 211 -12.82 -1.18 1.59
C ASN A 211 -13.91 -0.13 1.83
N GLN A 212 -13.71 0.80 2.77
CA GLN A 212 -14.60 1.94 2.97
C GLN A 212 -14.62 2.86 1.73
N ALA A 213 -13.44 3.20 1.19
CA ALA A 213 -13.32 4.02 -0.02
C ALA A 213 -14.00 3.35 -1.22
N ARG A 214 -13.80 2.05 -1.42
CA ARG A 214 -14.50 1.26 -2.45
C ARG A 214 -16.01 1.29 -2.27
N GLY A 215 -16.51 1.08 -1.04
CA GLY A 215 -17.93 1.19 -0.74
C GLY A 215 -18.49 2.57 -1.08
N ARG A 216 -17.74 3.63 -0.72
CA ARG A 216 -18.11 5.02 -1.03
C ARG A 216 -18.17 5.30 -2.53
N LEU A 217 -17.22 4.79 -3.31
CA LEU A 217 -17.23 4.92 -4.76
C LEU A 217 -18.50 4.32 -5.40
N LYS A 218 -18.95 3.16 -4.91
CA LYS A 218 -20.23 2.56 -5.34
C LYS A 218 -21.41 3.46 -5.01
N THR A 219 -21.42 4.05 -3.81
CA THR A 219 -22.45 5.03 -3.41
C THR A 219 -22.42 6.28 -4.28
N VAL A 220 -21.25 6.81 -4.64
CA VAL A 220 -21.13 7.98 -5.53
C VAL A 220 -21.70 7.68 -6.91
N LEU A 221 -21.34 6.52 -7.50
CA LEU A 221 -21.88 6.10 -8.80
C LEU A 221 -23.40 5.92 -8.74
N HIS A 222 -23.88 5.22 -7.70
CA HIS A 222 -25.30 5.01 -7.46
C HIS A 222 -26.03 6.35 -7.36
N ASN A 223 -25.57 7.27 -6.52
CA ASN A 223 -26.19 8.57 -6.35
C ASN A 223 -26.20 9.38 -7.65
N GLY A 224 -25.10 9.37 -8.41
CA GLY A 224 -25.04 10.06 -9.71
C GLY A 224 -26.16 9.61 -10.66
N ILE A 225 -26.41 8.30 -10.75
CA ILE A 225 -27.47 7.74 -11.60
C ILE A 225 -28.86 8.06 -11.04
N TRP A 226 -29.07 7.89 -9.72
CA TRP A 226 -30.39 8.04 -9.11
C TRP A 226 -30.82 9.50 -8.87
N THR A 227 -29.89 10.46 -8.88
CA THR A 227 -30.24 11.89 -8.81
C THR A 227 -31.10 12.30 -10.00
N ALA A 228 -30.78 11.86 -11.21
CA ALA A 228 -31.58 12.12 -12.41
C ALA A 228 -32.98 11.48 -12.31
N VAL A 229 -33.06 10.23 -11.83
CA VAL A 229 -34.34 9.56 -11.56
C VAL A 229 -35.18 10.35 -10.55
N GLY A 230 -34.57 10.81 -9.46
CA GLY A 230 -35.24 11.60 -8.44
C GLY A 230 -35.74 12.95 -8.98
N ALA A 231 -34.97 13.60 -9.84
CA ALA A 231 -35.36 14.84 -10.50
C ALA A 231 -36.56 14.64 -11.44
N LEU A 232 -36.57 13.54 -12.21
CA LEU A 232 -37.71 13.14 -13.03
C LEU A 232 -38.97 12.90 -12.19
N LEU A 233 -38.86 12.11 -11.13
CA LEU A 233 -39.99 11.79 -10.25
C LEU A 233 -40.59 13.02 -9.57
N LYS A 234 -39.78 14.07 -9.33
CA LYS A 234 -40.25 15.35 -8.77
C LYS A 234 -40.92 16.27 -9.80
N LYS A 235 -40.54 16.17 -11.08
CA LYS A 235 -41.02 17.05 -12.16
C LYS A 235 -42.22 16.50 -12.92
N ARG A 236 -42.48 15.20 -12.84
CA ARG A 236 -43.51 14.56 -13.66
C ARG A 236 -44.91 14.90 -13.14
N ASP A 237 -45.75 15.38 -14.06
CA ASP A 237 -47.22 15.41 -13.95
C ASP A 237 -47.88 14.47 -14.98
N CYS A 238 -47.11 13.56 -15.59
CA CYS A 238 -47.62 12.57 -16.54
C CYS A 238 -47.82 11.18 -15.89
N ASP A 239 -48.76 10.40 -16.44
CA ASP A 239 -48.93 8.97 -16.15
C ASP A 239 -48.01 8.06 -16.99
N CYS A 240 -47.06 8.67 -17.69
CA CYS A 240 -46.14 7.98 -18.57
C CYS A 240 -45.06 7.22 -17.77
N GLY A 241 -45.15 5.89 -17.76
CA GLY A 241 -44.02 4.98 -17.49
C GLY A 241 -43.88 4.43 -16.06
N GLN A 242 -43.97 3.09 -15.96
CA GLN A 242 -43.30 2.31 -14.92
C GLN A 242 -41.78 2.33 -15.20
N LEU A 243 -40.97 2.80 -14.24
CA LEU A 243 -39.50 2.69 -14.28
C LEU A 243 -39.06 1.25 -13.97
N GLU A 244 -39.42 0.30 -14.84
CA GLU A 244 -39.03 -1.11 -14.74
C GLU A 244 -37.53 -1.41 -15.02
N PRO A 245 -36.76 -0.68 -15.89
CA PRO A 245 -35.45 -1.16 -16.31
C PRO A 245 -34.33 -1.15 -15.26
N ILE A 246 -34.41 -0.28 -14.24
CA ILE A 246 -33.32 -0.13 -13.24
C ILE A 246 -33.57 -0.98 -11.98
N ARG A 247 -34.79 -1.47 -11.77
CA ARG A 247 -35.18 -2.17 -10.52
C ARG A 247 -34.67 -3.61 -10.40
N SER A 248 -34.38 -4.29 -11.51
CA SER A 248 -34.31 -5.77 -11.51
C SER A 248 -32.93 -6.40 -11.31
N ARG A 249 -31.81 -5.65 -11.23
CA ARG A 249 -30.47 -6.27 -11.14
C ARG A 249 -29.63 -5.76 -9.97
N ARG A 250 -29.92 -6.31 -8.78
CA ARG A 250 -29.31 -5.94 -7.48
C ARG A 250 -27.92 -6.54 -7.18
N HIS A 251 -27.22 -7.13 -8.14
CA HIS A 251 -25.99 -7.90 -7.86
C HIS A 251 -24.67 -7.10 -8.03
N PHE A 252 -24.66 -5.83 -7.61
CA PHE A 252 -23.44 -5.00 -7.52
C PHE A 252 -22.40 -5.34 -6.40
N PRO A 253 -22.63 -6.19 -5.37
CA PRO A 253 -21.69 -6.26 -4.25
C PRO A 253 -20.30 -6.79 -4.63
N LYS A 254 -20.26 -7.80 -5.50
CA LYS A 254 -19.02 -8.53 -5.82
C LYS A 254 -18.23 -7.91 -6.98
N THR A 255 -18.90 -7.26 -7.91
CA THR A 255 -18.24 -6.63 -9.07
C THR A 255 -17.37 -5.44 -8.66
N SER A 256 -16.22 -5.33 -9.30
CA SER A 256 -15.34 -4.15 -9.28
C SER A 256 -16.07 -2.93 -9.82
N LEU A 257 -15.60 -1.74 -9.43
CA LEU A 257 -16.23 -0.50 -9.89
C LEU A 257 -16.06 -0.33 -11.40
N ASN A 258 -14.89 -0.65 -11.94
CA ASN A 258 -14.65 -0.62 -13.38
C ASN A 258 -15.49 -1.65 -14.13
N GLY A 259 -15.75 -2.84 -13.54
CA GLY A 259 -16.70 -3.80 -14.10
C GLY A 259 -18.13 -3.25 -14.15
N ILE A 260 -18.57 -2.53 -13.10
CA ILE A 260 -19.88 -1.84 -13.09
C ILE A 260 -19.93 -0.74 -14.16
N MET A 261 -18.86 0.06 -14.27
CA MET A 261 -18.77 1.13 -15.27
C MET A 261 -18.75 0.61 -16.70
N GLY A 262 -18.09 -0.53 -16.96
CA GLY A 262 -18.11 -1.19 -18.26
C GLY A 262 -19.47 -1.77 -18.61
N TRP A 263 -20.20 -2.29 -17.62
CA TRP A 263 -21.59 -2.69 -17.83
C TRP A 263 -22.48 -1.49 -18.20
N LEU A 264 -22.28 -0.33 -17.56
CA LEU A 264 -23.00 0.90 -17.88
C LEU A 264 -22.73 1.43 -19.31
N ASP A 265 -21.61 1.05 -19.95
CA ASP A 265 -21.36 1.42 -21.36
C ASP A 265 -22.28 0.69 -22.34
N ILE A 266 -22.71 -0.52 -21.98
CA ILE A 266 -23.60 -1.36 -22.78
C ILE A 266 -25.07 -1.04 -22.43
N PHE A 267 -25.30 -0.32 -21.34
CA PHE A 267 -26.63 0.06 -20.90
C PHE A 267 -27.25 1.06 -21.89
N ASN A 268 -28.12 0.55 -22.76
CA ASN A 268 -28.93 1.34 -23.66
C ASN A 268 -30.34 1.46 -23.10
N THR A 269 -30.70 2.64 -22.57
CA THR A 269 -32.09 2.99 -22.34
C THR A 269 -32.72 3.42 -23.65
N SER A 270 -33.33 2.50 -24.37
CA SER A 270 -34.34 2.82 -25.39
C SER A 270 -35.64 3.33 -24.75
N VAL A 271 -35.57 4.01 -23.61
CA VAL A 271 -36.70 4.57 -22.85
C VAL A 271 -36.90 6.03 -23.26
N SER A 272 -36.82 6.32 -24.55
CA SER A 272 -37.54 7.45 -25.10
C SER A 272 -38.97 6.97 -25.31
N GLN A 273 -39.83 7.15 -24.30
CA GLN A 273 -41.26 7.18 -24.59
C GLN A 273 -41.48 8.42 -25.47
N VAL A 274 -41.58 8.16 -26.77
CA VAL A 274 -41.72 9.16 -27.82
C VAL A 274 -42.84 10.13 -27.43
N GLY A 275 -42.48 11.40 -27.17
CA GLY A 275 -43.44 12.50 -27.08
C GLY A 275 -43.72 13.10 -25.69
N CYS A 276 -43.13 12.64 -24.58
CA CYS A 276 -43.29 13.33 -23.29
C CYS A 276 -42.08 14.22 -22.96
N SER A 277 -42.24 15.53 -23.08
CA SER A 277 -41.22 16.52 -22.71
C SER A 277 -40.83 16.49 -21.23
N GLY A 278 -41.72 16.04 -20.33
CA GLY A 278 -41.46 15.90 -18.89
C GLY A 278 -40.65 14.67 -18.51
N CYS A 279 -40.53 13.69 -19.40
CA CYS A 279 -39.79 12.44 -19.20
C CYS A 279 -38.60 12.29 -20.15
N ASP A 280 -38.31 13.30 -20.95
CA ASP A 280 -37.16 13.35 -21.86
C ASP A 280 -35.88 13.65 -21.08
N VAL A 281 -35.22 12.59 -20.61
CA VAL A 281 -33.89 12.67 -19.99
C VAL A 281 -32.87 11.97 -20.86
N ASN A 282 -31.78 12.69 -21.12
CA ASN A 282 -30.62 12.16 -21.79
C ASN A 282 -29.84 11.24 -20.83
N TRP A 283 -30.34 10.01 -20.67
CA TRP A 283 -29.73 9.00 -19.79
C TRP A 283 -28.28 8.69 -20.16
N THR A 284 -27.93 8.76 -21.45
CA THR A 284 -26.54 8.60 -21.89
C THR A 284 -25.65 9.66 -21.25
N GLN A 285 -26.06 10.93 -21.27
CA GLN A 285 -25.31 12.02 -20.65
C GLN A 285 -25.24 11.86 -19.12
N GLU A 286 -26.33 11.49 -18.46
CA GLU A 286 -26.36 11.27 -17.01
C GLU A 286 -25.41 10.14 -16.58
N VAL A 287 -25.43 9.02 -17.30
CA VAL A 287 -24.52 7.88 -17.04
C VAL A 287 -23.07 8.26 -17.28
N VAL A 288 -22.76 8.94 -18.39
CA VAL A 288 -21.39 9.43 -18.68
C VAL A 288 -20.90 10.38 -17.59
N GLN A 289 -21.75 11.29 -17.13
CA GLN A 289 -21.40 12.23 -16.08
C GLN A 289 -21.19 11.54 -14.73
N ALA A 290 -22.07 10.61 -14.35
CA ALA A 290 -21.92 9.82 -13.13
C ALA A 290 -20.60 9.02 -13.15
N LYS A 291 -20.27 8.36 -14.26
CA LYS A 291 -19.00 7.66 -14.44
C LYS A 291 -17.80 8.58 -14.30
N ARG A 292 -17.82 9.75 -14.95
CA ARG A 292 -16.73 10.73 -14.91
C ARG A 292 -16.48 11.26 -13.49
N VAL A 293 -17.55 11.54 -12.74
CA VAL A 293 -17.44 11.99 -11.34
C VAL A 293 -16.83 10.87 -10.49
N THR A 294 -17.35 9.65 -10.61
CA THR A 294 -16.86 8.52 -9.83
C THR A 294 -15.41 8.15 -10.17
N SER A 295 -15.01 8.16 -11.45
CA SER A 295 -13.65 7.78 -11.89
C SER A 295 -12.56 8.72 -11.36
N ARG A 296 -12.94 9.92 -10.93
CA ARG A 296 -12.04 10.96 -10.39
C ARG A 296 -12.27 11.22 -8.90
N TYR A 297 -13.12 10.42 -8.24
CA TYR A 297 -13.54 10.70 -6.87
C TYR A 297 -12.44 10.40 -5.84
N PHE A 298 -11.69 9.31 -6.04
CA PHE A 298 -10.70 8.81 -5.10
C PHE A 298 -9.35 8.62 -5.79
N ASP A 299 -8.28 9.13 -5.15
CA ASP A 299 -6.92 9.14 -5.68
C ASP A 299 -6.00 8.09 -5.07
N GLY A 300 -6.56 7.17 -4.27
CA GLY A 300 -5.78 6.26 -3.44
C GLY A 300 -5.70 6.76 -2.00
N LEU A 301 -5.16 5.94 -1.11
CA LEU A 301 -4.83 6.35 0.25
C LEU A 301 -3.53 7.16 0.25
N CYS A 302 -3.43 8.11 1.17
CA CYS A 302 -2.29 9.01 1.30
C CYS A 302 -1.50 8.69 2.58
N LEU A 303 -0.25 8.23 2.43
CA LEU A 303 0.63 7.91 3.57
C LEU A 303 0.80 9.10 4.50
N ASP A 304 0.96 10.31 3.95
CA ASP A 304 1.16 11.51 4.76
C ASP A 304 -0.07 11.85 5.60
N CYS A 305 -1.28 11.68 5.06
CA CYS A 305 -2.52 11.84 5.82
C CYS A 305 -2.64 10.78 6.93
N MET A 306 -2.32 9.52 6.62
CA MET A 306 -2.32 8.43 7.60
C MET A 306 -1.34 8.71 8.74
N ASN A 307 -0.12 9.12 8.42
CA ASN A 307 0.94 9.40 9.38
C ASN A 307 0.62 10.61 10.27
N LYS A 308 0.09 11.69 9.69
CA LYS A 308 -0.29 12.90 10.45
C LYS A 308 -1.49 12.68 11.35
N SER A 309 -2.47 11.87 10.93
CA SER A 309 -3.69 11.62 11.70
C SER A 309 -3.55 10.50 12.73
N ARG A 310 -2.42 9.79 12.77
CA ARG A 310 -2.16 8.82 13.84
C ARG A 310 -1.97 9.52 15.18
N PRO A 311 -2.55 9.00 16.27
CA PRO A 311 -2.26 9.49 17.61
C PRO A 311 -0.75 9.37 17.90
N LYS A 312 -0.07 10.51 18.02
CA LYS A 312 1.29 10.54 18.57
C LYS A 312 1.17 10.38 20.08
N ARG A 313 2.17 9.76 20.73
CA ARG A 313 2.16 9.40 22.17
C ARG A 313 2.09 10.58 23.15
N LYS A 314 1.77 11.80 22.69
CA LYS A 314 1.57 12.98 23.53
C LYS A 314 0.22 13.60 23.18
N ASP A 315 -0.54 13.87 24.22
CA ASP A 315 -1.87 14.44 24.20
C ASP A 315 -1.76 15.91 23.78
N THR A 316 -1.79 16.20 22.48
CA THR A 316 -2.04 17.55 21.98
C THR A 316 -3.00 17.47 20.80
N ASP A 317 -4.28 17.73 21.08
CA ASP A 317 -5.29 17.95 20.04
C ASP A 317 -4.85 19.02 19.02
N GLU A 318 -3.98 19.95 19.42
CA GLU A 318 -3.35 20.99 18.59
C GLU A 318 -2.64 20.47 17.34
N ASP A 319 -2.00 19.30 17.41
CA ASP A 319 -1.31 18.69 16.26
C ASP A 319 -2.31 18.29 15.15
N TYR A 320 -3.53 17.90 15.51
CA TYR A 320 -4.56 17.60 14.51
C TYR A 320 -5.01 18.88 13.79
N TRP A 321 -5.18 19.98 14.53
CA TRP A 321 -5.77 21.21 13.98
C TRP A 321 -4.78 21.99 13.10
N GLN A 322 -3.49 21.98 13.42
CA GLN A 322 -2.50 22.72 12.61
C GLN A 322 -2.15 22.01 11.31
N TYR A 323 -2.11 20.67 11.29
CA TYR A 323 -1.53 19.93 10.16
C TYR A 323 -2.53 19.18 9.28
N LEU A 324 -3.80 19.03 9.70
CA LEU A 324 -4.81 18.25 8.97
C LEU A 324 -6.03 19.05 8.51
N ASN A 325 -6.12 20.34 8.85
CA ASN A 325 -7.10 21.23 8.26
C ASN A 325 -6.84 21.43 6.76
N SER A 326 -7.90 21.68 6.00
CA SER A 326 -7.75 22.11 4.62
C SER A 326 -7.12 23.50 4.58
N VAL A 327 -6.07 23.70 3.79
CA VAL A 327 -5.48 25.03 3.56
C VAL A 327 -6.05 25.57 2.26
N ASP A 328 -6.76 26.69 2.31
CA ASP A 328 -7.47 27.27 1.17
C ASP A 328 -8.45 26.34 0.45
N GLY A 329 -9.01 25.39 1.21
CA GLY A 329 -9.92 24.37 0.69
C GLY A 329 -9.22 23.18 0.01
N ARG A 330 -7.88 23.14 0.04
CA ARG A 330 -7.08 21.99 -0.40
C ARG A 330 -6.79 21.06 0.76
N TRP A 331 -6.90 19.76 0.51
CA TRP A 331 -6.68 18.70 1.50
C TRP A 331 -5.30 18.05 1.41
N ASP A 332 -4.51 18.44 0.40
CA ASP A 332 -3.22 17.86 0.03
C ASP A 332 -2.04 18.82 0.24
N SER A 333 -2.24 19.99 0.84
CA SER A 333 -1.26 21.09 0.86
C SER A 333 0.09 20.76 1.50
N ASN A 334 0.16 19.68 2.28
CA ASN A 334 1.39 19.20 2.91
C ASN A 334 1.67 17.73 2.57
N CYS A 335 1.11 17.20 1.49
CA CYS A 335 1.27 15.82 1.08
C CYS A 335 2.18 15.72 -0.15
N ARG A 336 2.94 14.63 -0.24
CA ARG A 336 3.80 14.29 -1.38
C ARG A 336 3.00 14.02 -2.65
N ILE A 337 1.76 13.53 -2.50
CA ILE A 337 0.83 13.29 -3.60
C ILE A 337 -0.27 14.35 -3.61
N ARG A 338 -0.76 14.70 -4.81
CA ARG A 338 -1.98 15.51 -4.97
C ARG A 338 -3.22 14.65 -4.78
N HIS A 339 -4.17 15.13 -3.99
CA HIS A 339 -5.42 14.40 -3.75
C HIS A 339 -6.56 15.29 -3.24
N GLY A 340 -7.79 14.82 -3.38
CA GLY A 340 -8.99 15.49 -2.87
C GLY A 340 -9.37 15.13 -1.43
N GLU A 341 -10.50 15.70 -0.99
CA GLU A 341 -11.19 15.37 0.27
C GLU A 341 -11.43 13.86 0.45
N PRO A 342 -11.87 13.08 -0.57
CA PRO A 342 -12.19 11.66 -0.33
C PRO A 342 -10.98 10.81 0.02
N THR A 343 -9.81 11.12 -0.54
CA THR A 343 -8.53 10.49 -0.18
C THR A 343 -8.14 10.87 1.23
N TRP A 344 -8.20 12.15 1.60
CA TRP A 344 -7.92 12.60 2.96
C TRP A 344 -8.82 11.91 3.99
N TYR A 345 -10.13 11.88 3.73
CA TYR A 345 -11.13 11.30 4.61
C TYR A 345 -10.92 9.81 4.84
N SER A 346 -10.62 9.07 3.76
CA SER A 346 -10.39 7.62 3.82
C SER A 346 -9.05 7.31 4.47
N SER A 347 -8.06 8.18 4.33
CA SER A 347 -6.71 8.01 4.91
C SER A 347 -6.62 8.41 6.38
N TRP A 348 -7.75 8.74 7.02
CA TRP A 348 -7.76 9.18 8.41
C TRP A 348 -7.59 8.00 9.38
N CYS A 349 -6.54 8.05 10.19
CA CYS A 349 -6.21 7.05 11.22
C CYS A 349 -6.44 7.54 12.66
N GLY A 350 -6.99 8.74 12.84
CA GLY A 350 -7.25 9.34 14.15
C GLY A 350 -8.66 9.08 14.69
N ARG A 351 -9.03 9.75 15.78
CA ARG A 351 -10.40 9.69 16.35
C ARG A 351 -11.43 10.26 15.36
N ASP A 352 -12.59 9.62 15.25
CA ASP A 352 -13.63 10.05 14.30
C ASP A 352 -14.22 11.43 14.64
N GLU A 353 -14.33 11.76 15.92
CA GLU A 353 -14.83 13.07 16.39
C GLU A 353 -14.02 14.24 15.83
N HIS A 354 -12.69 14.10 15.77
CA HIS A 354 -11.81 15.11 15.19
C HIS A 354 -12.04 15.25 13.69
N ARG A 355 -12.11 14.12 12.97
CA ARG A 355 -12.43 14.11 11.54
C ARG A 355 -13.75 14.82 11.26
N GLN A 356 -14.81 14.49 12.01
CA GLN A 356 -16.12 15.12 11.85
C GLN A 356 -16.08 16.63 12.10
N ARG A 357 -15.33 17.08 13.11
CA ARG A 357 -15.17 18.50 13.42
C ARG A 357 -14.41 19.26 12.31
N LEU A 358 -13.31 18.70 11.80
CA LEU A 358 -12.57 19.28 10.65
C LEU A 358 -13.49 19.42 9.42
N MET A 359 -14.27 18.38 9.13
CA MET A 359 -15.26 18.38 8.05
C MET A 359 -16.36 19.43 8.24
N LYS A 360 -16.82 19.64 9.47
CA LYS A 360 -17.81 20.67 9.79
C LYS A 360 -17.25 22.08 9.56
N ASN A 361 -16.04 22.34 10.04
CA ASN A 361 -15.38 23.64 9.88
C ASN A 361 -15.17 23.99 8.41
N HIS A 362 -14.67 23.03 7.62
CA HIS A 362 -14.49 23.21 6.18
C HIS A 362 -15.79 23.58 5.44
N ARG A 363 -16.91 22.94 5.79
CA ARG A 363 -18.22 23.27 5.21
C ARG A 363 -18.67 24.69 5.54
N ILE A 364 -18.40 25.15 6.76
CA ILE A 364 -18.70 26.52 7.19
C ILE A 364 -17.86 27.51 6.38
N GLU A 365 -16.55 27.28 6.26
CA GLU A 365 -15.64 28.11 5.46
C GLU A 365 -16.06 28.21 3.99
N GLN A 366 -16.43 27.08 3.37
CA GLN A 366 -16.96 27.09 2.00
C GLN A 366 -18.26 27.87 1.88
N GLY A 367 -19.17 27.76 2.88
CA GLY A 367 -20.40 28.53 2.92
C GLY A 367 -20.15 30.04 2.97
N ILE A 368 -19.21 30.49 3.82
CA ILE A 368 -18.82 31.90 3.93
C ILE A 368 -18.22 32.42 2.63
N ARG A 369 -17.32 31.65 1.99
CA ARG A 369 -16.70 32.02 0.70
C ARG A 369 -17.73 32.18 -0.43
N ARG A 370 -18.74 31.30 -0.49
CA ARG A 370 -19.83 31.40 -1.47
C ARG A 370 -20.78 32.57 -1.20
N GLY A 371 -20.95 32.96 0.06
CA GLY A 371 -21.73 34.14 0.44
C GLY A 371 -21.06 35.47 0.06
N HIS A 372 -19.73 35.55 0.14
CA HIS A 372 -18.99 36.78 -0.21
C HIS A 372 -18.81 36.99 -1.72
N SER A 373 -18.85 35.93 -2.53
CA SER A 373 -18.71 36.03 -3.99
C SER A 373 -19.99 36.39 -4.74
N GLY A 374 -21.10 36.61 -4.02
CA GLY A 374 -22.38 37.06 -4.58
C GLY A 374 -22.77 38.50 -4.23
N GLY A 375 -21.84 39.29 -3.66
CA GLY A 375 -22.11 40.65 -3.15
C GLY A 375 -21.57 41.82 -4.00
N ASP A 376 -20.76 41.57 -5.03
CA ASP A 376 -20.13 42.62 -5.85
C ASP A 376 -20.68 42.63 -7.28
N SER A 377 -22.01 42.73 -7.40
CA SER A 377 -22.65 43.11 -8.65
C SER A 377 -23.96 43.82 -8.33
N ASP A 378 -23.82 45.09 -7.95
CA ASP A 378 -24.82 46.16 -8.14
C ASP A 378 -24.15 47.33 -8.88
#